data_AF-A0A2H0UQA5-F1
#
_entry.id   AF-A0A2H0UQA5-F1
#
_cell.length_a   1.000
_cell.length_b   1.000
_cell.length_c   1.000
_cell.angle_alpha   90.00
_cell.angle_beta   90.00
_cell.angle_gamma   90.00
#
_symmetry.space_group_name_H-M   'P 1'
#
loop_
_entity.id
_entity.type
_entity.pdbx_description
1 polymer ?
#
loop_
_entity_poly.entity_id
_entity_poly.type
_entity_poly.pdbx_seq_one_letter_code
_entity_poly.pdbx_strand_id
1 'polypeptide(L)'
;MDSLELLEFLPNPAGNDKEGEYFSIINNANQNQSLAGWRVQDASGKAFWLWGSMDSGEVRQFTYQQTKITLNNQNETLTLFNQSSEAVDELSFTGTVSEGRVIKKNLELTPELIQEYFDPLALRASASDTINPNHGTISLWFFTSLIFALLATIVLKLIPKTEAEKLQDEYSNF
;
A
#
# COMPACT_ATOMS: atom_id res chain seq x y z
N MET A 1 12.05 17.36 12.36
CA MET A 1 10.96 16.38 12.16
C MET A 1 10.62 15.80 13.51
N ASP A 2 9.33 15.72 13.82
CA ASP A 2 8.83 15.08 15.03
C ASP A 2 9.06 13.55 14.95
N SER A 3 9.26 12.90 16.10
CA SER A 3 9.69 11.51 16.20
C SER A 3 8.56 10.49 16.07
N LEU A 4 7.32 10.90 16.31
CA LEU A 4 6.15 10.04 16.26
C LEU A 4 5.26 10.43 15.10
N GLU A 5 4.74 9.42 14.41
CA GLU A 5 3.87 9.60 13.26
C GLU A 5 2.68 8.63 13.32
N LEU A 6 1.54 9.05 12.77
CA LEU A 6 0.42 8.16 12.48
C LEU A 6 0.84 7.23 11.34
N LEU A 7 0.68 5.92 11.53
CA LEU A 7 1.05 4.93 10.51
C LEU A 7 -0.17 4.48 9.71
N GLU A 8 -1.22 4.09 10.40
CA GLU A 8 -2.44 3.58 9.78
C GLU A 8 -3.64 3.61 10.75
N PHE A 9 -4.85 3.50 10.21
CA PHE A 9 -6.05 3.22 10.99
C PHE A 9 -7.07 2.39 10.21
N LEU A 10 -7.89 1.63 10.94
CA LEU A 10 -9.00 0.83 10.40
C LEU A 10 -10.32 1.44 10.88
N PRO A 11 -10.99 2.25 10.05
CA PRO A 11 -12.25 2.89 10.45
C PRO A 11 -13.45 1.95 10.35
N ASN A 12 -13.50 1.08 9.32
CA ASN A 12 -14.64 0.22 9.04
C ASN A 12 -14.23 -1.26 9.12
N PRO A 13 -14.04 -1.86 10.31
CA PRO A 13 -13.67 -3.27 10.43
C PRO A 13 -14.82 -4.19 10.02
N ALA A 14 -14.52 -5.47 9.78
CA ALA A 14 -15.58 -6.44 9.57
C ALA A 14 -16.38 -6.68 10.85
N GLY A 15 -17.71 -6.65 10.74
CA GLY A 15 -18.61 -6.89 11.87
C GLY A 15 -18.83 -5.65 12.75
N ASN A 16 -18.55 -5.76 14.05
CA ASN A 16 -18.82 -4.69 15.00
C ASN A 16 -17.62 -3.72 15.08
N ASP A 17 -17.85 -2.46 14.74
CA ASP A 17 -16.84 -1.38 14.78
C ASP A 17 -16.09 -1.33 16.11
N LYS A 18 -16.82 -1.41 17.23
CA LYS A 18 -16.25 -1.34 18.58
C LYS A 18 -15.33 -2.51 18.92
N GLU A 19 -15.33 -3.57 18.13
CA GLU A 19 -14.48 -4.74 18.29
C GLU A 19 -13.23 -4.69 17.41
N GLY A 20 -13.23 -3.91 16.32
CA GLY A 20 -12.17 -3.93 15.32
C GLY A 20 -11.52 -2.58 14.98
N GLU A 21 -12.09 -1.46 15.39
CA GLU A 21 -11.51 -0.14 15.15
C GLU A 21 -10.17 0.03 15.87
N TYR A 22 -9.18 0.55 15.14
CA TYR A 22 -7.89 0.89 15.70
C TYR A 22 -7.19 2.00 14.92
N PHE A 23 -6.19 2.62 15.55
CA PHE A 23 -5.13 3.35 14.87
C PHE A 23 -3.77 2.89 15.38
N SER A 24 -2.73 3.11 14.57
CA SER A 24 -1.35 2.76 14.91
C SER A 24 -0.44 3.96 14.71
N ILE A 25 0.53 4.11 15.59
CA ILE A 25 1.60 5.10 15.48
C ILE A 25 2.95 4.40 15.41
N ILE A 26 3.95 5.09 14.87
CA ILE A 26 5.33 4.63 14.80
C ILE A 26 6.27 5.65 15.43
N ASN A 27 7.32 5.18 16.09
CA ASN A 27 8.47 6.01 16.47
C ASN A 27 9.56 5.91 15.39
N ASN A 28 9.63 6.91 14.52
CA ASN A 28 10.63 6.99 13.45
C ASN A 28 11.99 7.55 13.90
N ALA A 29 12.13 7.96 15.17
CA ALA A 29 13.43 8.38 15.69
C ALA A 29 14.34 7.18 15.96
N ASN A 30 15.65 7.43 15.97
CA ASN A 30 16.70 6.46 16.30
C ASN A 30 16.90 6.25 17.82
N GLN A 31 15.93 6.66 18.64
CA GLN A 31 15.99 6.61 20.10
C GLN A 31 14.60 6.33 20.70
N ASN A 32 14.57 5.90 21.97
CA ASN A 32 13.33 5.75 22.72
C ASN A 32 12.63 7.10 22.90
N GLN A 33 11.31 7.14 22.68
CA GLN A 33 10.49 8.33 22.76
C GLN A 33 9.45 8.22 23.87
N SER A 34 9.45 9.17 24.80
CA SER A 34 8.38 9.31 25.79
C SER A 34 7.08 9.77 25.13
N LEU A 35 5.96 9.16 25.50
CA LEU A 35 4.62 9.52 25.01
C LEU A 35 3.91 10.53 25.93
N ALA A 36 4.55 11.00 27.00
CA ALA A 36 3.95 11.92 27.94
C ALA A 36 3.54 13.24 27.24
N GLY A 37 2.27 13.63 27.41
CA GLY A 37 1.72 14.84 26.80
C GLY A 37 1.34 14.70 25.31
N TRP A 38 1.60 13.56 24.68
CA TRP A 38 1.15 13.31 23.31
C TRP A 38 -0.31 12.84 23.31
N ARG A 39 -1.05 13.19 22.25
CA ARG A 39 -2.43 12.72 22.07
C ARG A 39 -2.80 12.56 20.60
N VAL A 40 -3.74 11.66 20.33
CA VAL A 40 -4.41 11.54 19.04
C VAL A 40 -5.85 12.02 19.18
N GLN A 41 -6.34 12.78 18.20
CA GLN A 41 -7.70 13.30 18.15
C GLN A 41 -8.37 12.89 16.84
N ASP A 42 -9.65 12.52 16.89
CA ASP A 42 -10.47 12.27 15.70
C ASP A 42 -11.13 13.54 15.15
N ALA A 43 -11.79 13.44 13.99
CA ALA A 43 -12.49 14.57 13.38
C ALA A 43 -13.65 15.13 14.24
N SER A 44 -14.15 14.36 15.20
CA SER A 44 -15.18 14.83 16.16
C SER A 44 -14.61 15.69 17.28
N GLY A 45 -13.28 15.73 17.42
CA GLY A 45 -12.57 16.40 18.50
C GLY A 45 -12.34 15.50 19.72
N LYS A 46 -12.73 14.22 19.68
CA LYS A 46 -12.48 13.28 20.77
C LYS A 46 -11.00 12.89 20.78
N ALA A 47 -10.34 13.18 21.89
CA ALA A 47 -8.92 12.95 22.07
C ALA A 47 -8.60 11.78 23.00
N PHE A 48 -7.47 11.13 22.75
CA PHE A 48 -6.89 10.09 23.58
C PHE A 48 -5.43 10.41 23.87
N TRP A 49 -5.09 10.50 25.16
CA TRP A 49 -3.74 10.76 25.61
C TRP A 49 -2.92 9.48 25.60
N LEU A 50 -1.72 9.55 25.04
CA LEU A 50 -0.79 8.44 24.98
C LEU A 50 -0.02 8.32 26.30
N TRP A 51 0.52 7.13 26.58
CA TRP A 51 1.29 6.87 27.81
C TRP A 51 2.43 5.89 27.61
N GLY A 52 3.40 5.96 28.52
CA GLY A 52 4.62 5.16 28.48
C GLY A 52 5.65 5.75 27.51
N SER A 53 6.45 4.88 26.93
CA SER A 53 7.42 5.22 25.90
C SER A 53 7.37 4.21 24.75
N MET A 54 7.95 4.57 23.62
CA MET A 54 8.11 3.70 22.46
C MET A 54 9.58 3.61 22.07
N ASP A 55 10.07 2.39 21.82
CA ASP A 55 11.42 2.18 21.33
C ASP A 55 11.58 2.68 19.89
N SER A 56 12.83 2.85 19.45
CA SER A 56 13.13 3.23 18.07
C SER A 56 12.55 2.20 17.09
N GLY A 57 11.80 2.67 16.09
CA GLY A 57 11.14 1.83 15.11
C GLY A 57 9.92 1.06 15.62
N GLU A 58 9.54 1.23 16.90
CA GLU A 58 8.36 0.55 17.44
C GLU A 58 7.09 1.07 16.76
N VAL A 59 6.21 0.13 16.37
CA VAL A 59 4.84 0.41 15.97
C VAL A 59 3.91 -0.01 17.10
N ARG A 60 3.00 0.88 17.50
CA ARG A 60 2.01 0.58 18.54
C ARG A 60 0.59 0.83 18.04
N GLN A 61 -0.24 -0.19 18.19
CA GLN A 61 -1.66 -0.14 17.88
C GLN A 61 -2.49 0.23 19.11
N PHE A 62 -3.50 1.06 18.91
CA PHE A 62 -4.47 1.50 19.90
C PHE A 62 -5.88 1.20 19.41
N THR A 63 -6.59 0.36 20.16
CA THR A 63 -7.93 -0.15 19.82
C THR A 63 -9.03 0.72 20.42
N TYR A 64 -10.26 0.62 19.89
CA TYR A 64 -11.45 1.23 20.48
C TYR A 64 -11.56 0.96 21.99
N GLN A 65 -11.25 -0.25 22.44
CA GLN A 65 -11.41 -0.67 23.84
C GLN A 65 -10.53 0.17 24.77
N GLN A 66 -9.37 0.61 24.29
CA GLN A 66 -8.43 1.48 25.00
C GLN A 66 -8.82 2.96 24.85
N THR A 67 -9.10 3.41 23.61
CA THR A 67 -9.19 4.83 23.26
C THR A 67 -10.59 5.40 23.42
N LYS A 68 -11.60 4.52 23.27
CA LYS A 68 -13.01 4.83 23.08
C LYS A 68 -13.27 5.78 21.90
N ILE A 69 -12.30 6.01 21.01
CA ILE A 69 -12.46 6.81 19.79
C ILE A 69 -13.23 5.94 18.81
N THR A 70 -14.33 6.46 18.26
CA THR A 70 -15.10 5.81 17.19
C THR A 70 -14.76 6.52 15.91
N LEU A 71 -14.29 5.76 14.93
CA LEU A 71 -13.82 6.28 13.67
C LEU A 71 -15.00 6.33 12.68
N ASN A 72 -15.03 7.37 11.87
CA ASN A 72 -16.05 7.53 10.86
C ASN A 72 -15.71 6.68 9.64
N ASN A 73 -16.65 5.84 9.20
CA ASN A 73 -16.56 5.10 7.94
C ASN A 73 -16.59 6.01 6.70
N GLN A 74 -16.89 7.30 6.91
CA GLN A 74 -16.94 8.34 5.89
C GLN A 74 -16.20 9.57 6.37
N ASN A 75 -15.29 10.09 5.54
CA ASN A 75 -14.50 11.30 5.83
C ASN A 75 -13.95 11.32 7.26
N GLU A 76 -12.80 10.67 7.48
CA GLU A 76 -12.14 10.67 8.79
C GLU A 76 -10.77 11.33 8.70
N THR A 77 -10.41 11.97 9.80
CA THR A 77 -9.10 12.56 10.03
C THR A 77 -8.66 12.22 11.45
N LEU A 78 -7.50 11.59 11.57
CA LEU A 78 -6.77 11.52 12.82
C LEU A 78 -5.65 12.56 12.83
N THR A 79 -5.56 13.32 13.91
CA THR A 79 -4.49 14.30 14.13
C THR A 79 -3.68 13.91 15.36
N LEU A 80 -2.35 13.84 15.20
CA LEU A 80 -1.40 13.63 16.28
C LEU A 80 -0.90 14.98 16.79
N PHE A 81 -0.98 15.16 18.11
CA PHE A 81 -0.49 16.35 18.80
C PHE A 81 0.71 15.98 19.67
N ASN A 82 1.73 16.85 19.64
CA ASN A 82 2.88 16.74 20.52
C ASN A 82 2.57 17.23 21.94
N GLN A 83 3.57 17.14 22.82
CA GLN A 83 3.50 17.61 24.21
C GLN A 83 3.21 19.11 24.38
N SER A 84 3.50 19.93 23.37
CA SER A 84 3.19 21.36 23.32
C SER A 84 1.76 21.64 22.83
N SER A 85 0.96 20.59 22.58
CA SER A 85 -0.37 20.67 21.94
C SER A 85 -0.34 21.23 20.51
N GLU A 86 0.78 21.11 19.81
CA GLU A 86 0.88 21.43 18.39
C GLU A 86 0.50 20.20 17.57
N ALA A 87 -0.28 20.38 16.51
CA ALA A 87 -0.56 19.31 15.55
C ALA A 87 0.70 19.05 14.72
N VAL A 88 1.24 17.84 14.81
CA VAL A 88 2.52 17.46 14.18
C VAL A 88 2.37 16.43 13.07
N ASP A 89 1.25 15.71 13.04
CA ASP A 89 0.95 14.78 11.98
C ASP A 89 -0.56 14.61 11.78
N GLU A 90 -0.95 14.24 10.56
CA GLU A 90 -2.34 13.99 10.20
C GLU A 90 -2.42 12.81 9.22
N LEU A 91 -3.40 11.94 9.44
CA LEU A 91 -3.76 10.89 8.49
C LEU A 91 -5.27 10.91 8.27
N SER A 92 -5.68 11.09 7.02
CA SER A 92 -7.08 11.27 6.66
C SER A 92 -7.46 10.52 5.39
N PHE A 93 -8.76 10.31 5.20
CA PHE A 93 -9.33 9.90 3.92
C PHE A 93 -10.62 10.68 3.65
N THR A 94 -10.97 10.81 2.37
CA THR A 94 -12.25 11.37 1.93
C THR A 94 -13.07 10.33 1.21
N GLY A 95 -14.40 10.48 1.24
CA GLY A 95 -15.34 9.50 0.70
C GLY A 95 -15.73 8.43 1.72
N THR A 96 -16.12 7.25 1.25
CA THR A 96 -16.53 6.11 2.08
C THR A 96 -15.53 4.98 1.93
N VAL A 97 -15.16 4.36 3.05
CA VAL A 97 -14.30 3.17 3.05
C VAL A 97 -15.12 1.89 3.06
N SER A 98 -14.72 0.93 2.22
CA SER A 98 -15.24 -0.43 2.27
C SER A 98 -14.83 -1.12 3.57
N GLU A 99 -15.64 -2.08 4.01
CA GLU A 99 -15.35 -2.93 5.16
C GLU A 99 -13.96 -3.58 5.04
N GLY A 100 -13.22 -3.62 6.13
CA GLY A 100 -11.89 -4.18 6.25
C GLY A 100 -10.78 -3.34 5.61
N ARG A 101 -11.08 -2.20 4.97
CA ARG A 101 -10.06 -1.36 4.35
C ARG A 101 -9.29 -0.56 5.40
N VAL A 102 -7.99 -0.84 5.49
CA VAL A 102 -7.04 -0.05 6.29
C VAL A 102 -6.60 1.19 5.51
N ILE A 103 -6.59 2.34 6.17
CA ILE A 103 -6.02 3.60 5.69
C ILE A 103 -4.59 3.66 6.19
N LYS A 104 -3.62 3.77 5.28
CA LYS A 104 -2.19 3.80 5.61
C LYS A 104 -1.60 5.14 5.22
N LYS A 105 -0.65 5.63 6.00
CA LYS A 105 0.19 6.76 5.61
C LYS A 105 1.00 6.35 4.39
N ASN A 106 0.86 7.11 3.31
CA ASN A 106 1.69 6.91 2.14
C ASN A 106 3.12 7.26 2.54
N LEU A 107 4.00 6.27 2.57
CA LEU A 107 5.44 6.51 2.50
C LEU A 107 5.66 7.12 1.12
N GLU A 108 5.89 8.43 1.06
CA GLU A 108 6.34 9.05 -0.18
C GLU A 108 7.68 8.42 -0.53
N LEU A 109 7.67 7.45 -1.44
CA LEU A 109 8.87 6.98 -2.09
C LEU A 109 9.36 8.15 -2.92
N THR A 110 10.36 8.85 -2.40
CA THR A 110 10.96 9.94 -3.16
C THR A 110 11.55 9.36 -4.45
N PRO A 111 11.60 10.12 -5.55
CA PRO A 111 12.23 9.66 -6.78
C PRO A 111 13.65 9.11 -6.55
N GLU A 112 14.36 9.63 -5.55
CA GLU A 112 15.68 9.15 -5.12
C GLU A 112 15.62 7.73 -4.52
N LEU A 113 14.66 7.45 -3.62
CA LEU A 113 14.47 6.10 -3.04
C LEU A 113 13.99 5.10 -4.09
N ILE A 114 13.16 5.53 -5.04
CA ILE A 114 12.74 4.70 -6.16
C ILE A 114 13.97 4.32 -6.99
N GLN A 115 14.85 5.27 -7.30
CA GLN A 115 16.05 4.96 -8.06
C GLN A 115 17.03 4.06 -7.28
N GLU A 116 17.19 4.24 -5.97
CA GLU A 116 18.09 3.44 -5.15
C GLU A 116 17.66 1.97 -5.03
N TYR A 117 16.34 1.71 -4.92
CA TYR A 117 15.81 0.35 -4.73
C TYR A 117 15.34 -0.33 -6.02
N PHE A 118 15.00 0.44 -7.07
CA PHE A 118 14.52 -0.09 -8.35
C PHE A 118 15.52 0.09 -9.50
N ASP A 119 16.80 0.30 -9.24
CA ASP A 119 17.82 0.20 -10.29
C ASP A 119 18.27 -1.26 -10.51
N PRO A 120 17.76 -1.99 -11.53
CA PRO A 120 18.26 -3.33 -11.83
C PRO A 120 19.66 -3.30 -12.44
N LEU A 121 20.33 -2.13 -12.57
CA LEU A 121 21.68 -1.99 -13.11
C LEU A 121 22.77 -2.00 -12.02
N ALA A 122 22.45 -1.81 -10.74
CA ALA A 122 23.45 -1.87 -9.67
C ALA A 122 24.09 -3.26 -9.51
N LEU A 123 23.37 -4.34 -9.87
CA LEU A 123 23.90 -5.71 -9.89
C LEU A 123 24.77 -6.01 -11.12
N ARG A 124 24.64 -5.22 -12.19
CA ARG A 124 25.33 -5.47 -13.48
C ARG A 124 26.68 -4.76 -13.56
N ALA A 125 26.82 -3.64 -12.84
CA ALA A 125 28.08 -2.91 -12.75
C ALA A 125 29.15 -3.68 -11.94
N SER A 126 28.77 -4.63 -11.08
CA SER A 126 29.71 -5.50 -10.36
C SER A 126 30.03 -6.82 -11.08
N ALA A 127 29.34 -7.13 -12.17
CA ALA A 127 29.52 -8.39 -12.91
C ALA A 127 30.28 -8.22 -14.24
N SER A 128 30.73 -7.01 -14.58
CA SER A 128 31.44 -6.75 -15.85
C SER A 128 32.95 -6.95 -15.80
N ASP A 129 33.55 -7.26 -14.65
CA ASP A 129 34.94 -7.71 -14.62
C ASP A 129 35.00 -9.23 -14.81
N THR A 130 35.36 -9.61 -16.04
CA THR A 130 35.68 -10.95 -16.57
C THR A 130 34.52 -11.80 -17.14
N ILE A 131 33.95 -11.38 -18.28
CA ILE A 131 33.33 -12.33 -19.22
C ILE A 131 34.20 -12.53 -20.47
N ASN A 132 34.85 -13.69 -20.50
CA ASN A 132 35.45 -14.36 -21.65
C ASN A 132 34.38 -14.58 -22.76
N PRO A 133 34.63 -14.27 -24.05
CA PRO A 133 33.58 -14.14 -25.08
C PRO A 133 33.03 -15.46 -25.64
N ASN A 134 33.07 -16.56 -24.88
CA ASN A 134 32.66 -17.88 -25.39
C ASN A 134 31.46 -18.49 -24.64
N HIS A 135 30.38 -17.75 -24.39
CA HIS A 135 29.06 -18.34 -24.16
C HIS A 135 27.96 -17.44 -24.73
N GLY A 136 27.11 -18.03 -25.58
CA GLY A 136 26.07 -17.34 -26.33
C GLY A 136 25.06 -16.61 -25.44
N THR A 137 24.79 -15.36 -25.79
CA THR A 137 23.74 -14.56 -25.17
C THR A 137 22.37 -15.14 -25.55
N ILE A 138 21.68 -15.72 -24.57
CA ILE A 138 20.23 -15.95 -24.69
C ILE A 138 19.59 -14.56 -24.60
N SER A 139 19.25 -14.02 -25.76
CA SER A 139 18.70 -12.68 -25.88
C SER A 139 17.27 -12.65 -25.32
N LEU A 140 16.95 -11.56 -24.63
CA LEU A 140 15.68 -11.28 -23.95
C LEU A 140 14.51 -11.04 -24.95
N TRP A 141 14.45 -11.77 -26.06
CA TRP A 141 13.41 -11.69 -27.09
C TRP A 141 12.37 -12.81 -26.97
N PHE A 142 12.56 -13.77 -26.07
CA PHE A 142 11.65 -14.92 -25.94
C PHE A 142 10.33 -14.59 -25.22
N PHE A 143 10.30 -13.58 -24.35
CA PHE A 143 9.08 -13.26 -23.61
C PHE A 143 8.08 -12.42 -24.40
N THR A 144 8.53 -11.59 -25.34
CA THR A 144 7.62 -10.80 -26.20
C THR A 144 6.89 -11.68 -27.21
N SER A 145 7.56 -12.72 -27.75
CA SER A 145 6.95 -13.70 -28.64
C SER A 145 5.83 -14.52 -27.97
N LEU A 146 6.02 -14.95 -26.72
CA LEU A 146 5.00 -15.74 -26.01
C LEU A 146 3.75 -14.91 -25.68
N ILE A 147 3.94 -13.64 -25.32
CA ILE A 147 2.83 -12.71 -25.02
C ILE A 147 2.03 -12.39 -26.28
N PHE A 148 2.67 -12.15 -27.43
CA PHE A 148 1.98 -11.90 -28.70
C PHE A 148 1.22 -13.13 -29.23
N ALA A 149 1.79 -14.33 -29.08
CA ALA A 149 1.10 -15.57 -29.48
C ALA A 149 -0.17 -15.81 -28.65
N LEU A 150 -0.12 -15.57 -27.33
CA LEU A 150 -1.28 -15.71 -26.46
C LEU A 150 -2.39 -14.70 -26.83
N LEU A 151 -2.03 -13.43 -27.06
CA LEU A 151 -2.99 -12.38 -27.46
C LEU A 151 -3.64 -12.66 -28.83
N ALA A 152 -2.89 -13.16 -29.82
CA ALA A 152 -3.44 -13.49 -31.14
C ALA A 152 -4.50 -14.60 -31.09
N THR A 153 -4.32 -15.62 -30.23
CA THR A 153 -5.31 -16.71 -30.10
C THR A 153 -6.63 -16.24 -29.47
N ILE A 154 -6.58 -15.27 -28.56
CA ILE A 154 -7.78 -14.70 -27.93
C ILE A 154 -8.53 -13.82 -28.93
N VAL A 155 -7.81 -13.00 -29.71
CA VAL A 155 -8.42 -12.13 -30.72
C VAL A 155 -9.11 -12.94 -31.82
N LEU A 156 -8.49 -14.02 -32.34
CA LEU A 156 -9.14 -14.87 -33.35
C LEU A 156 -10.43 -15.54 -32.84
N LYS A 157 -10.51 -15.88 -31.55
CA LYS A 157 -11.73 -16.48 -30.95
C LYS A 157 -12.89 -15.50 -30.79
N LEU A 158 -12.63 -14.20 -30.83
CA LEU A 158 -13.64 -13.14 -30.65
C LEU A 158 -14.13 -12.55 -31.98
N ILE A 159 -13.51 -12.91 -33.11
CA ILE A 159 -13.99 -12.51 -34.43
C ILE A 159 -15.25 -13.34 -34.76
N PRO A 160 -16.42 -12.70 -34.97
CA PRO A 160 -17.61 -13.42 -35.38
C PRO A 160 -17.40 -14.06 -36.75
N LYS A 161 -17.80 -15.34 -36.89
CA LYS A 161 -17.73 -16.07 -38.16
C LYS A 161 -18.42 -15.29 -39.28
N THR A 162 -17.78 -15.26 -40.43
CA THR A 162 -18.37 -14.67 -41.65
C THR A 162 -19.54 -15.52 -42.14
N GLU A 163 -20.45 -14.94 -42.93
CA GLU A 163 -21.60 -15.70 -43.45
C GLU A 163 -21.18 -16.88 -44.35
N ALA A 164 -20.07 -16.76 -45.07
CA ALA A 164 -19.52 -17.85 -45.89
C ALA A 164 -19.10 -19.06 -45.05
N GLU A 165 -18.52 -18.83 -43.87
CA GLU A 165 -18.09 -19.90 -42.96
C GLU A 165 -19.28 -20.56 -42.24
N LYS A 166 -20.34 -19.80 -41.93
CA LYS A 166 -21.58 -20.35 -41.35
C LYS A 166 -22.28 -21.29 -42.33
N LEU A 167 -22.33 -20.91 -43.62
CA LEU A 167 -22.93 -21.73 -44.67
C LEU A 167 -22.11 -23.00 -44.91
N GLN A 168 -20.78 -22.92 -44.92
CA GLN A 168 -19.90 -24.08 -45.08
C GLN A 168 -20.07 -25.12 -43.95
N ASP A 169 -20.24 -24.67 -42.69
CA ASP A 169 -20.53 -25.55 -41.55
C ASP A 169 -21.92 -26.21 -41.67
N GLU A 170 -22.90 -25.52 -42.23
CA GLU A 170 -24.25 -26.05 -42.46
C GLU A 170 -24.24 -27.16 -43.54
N TYR A 171 -23.45 -27.00 -44.61
CA TYR A 171 -23.29 -28.03 -45.65
C TYR A 171 -22.39 -29.21 -45.25
N SER A 172 -21.54 -29.06 -44.23
CA SER A 172 -20.65 -30.14 -43.75
C SER A 172 -21.30 -31.08 -42.72
N ASN A 173 -22.53 -30.77 -42.29
CA ASN A 173 -23.32 -31.55 -41.34
C ASN A 173 -24.44 -32.39 -42.00
N PHE A 174 -24.40 -32.53 -43.33
CA PHE A 174 -25.20 -33.46 -44.13
C PHE A 174 -24.30 -34.51 -44.79
#